data_AF-A2DNZ4-F1
#
_entry.id   AF-A2DNZ4-F1
#
_cell.length_a   1.000
_cell.length_b   1.000
_cell.length_c   1.000
_cell.angle_alpha   90.00
_cell.angle_beta   90.00
_cell.angle_gamma   90.00
#
_symmetry.space_group_name_H-M   'P 1'
#
loop_
_entity.id
_entity.type
_entity.pdbx_description
1 polymer ?
#
loop_
_entity_poly.entity_id
_entity_poly.type
_entity_poly.pdbx_seq_one_letter_code
_entity_poly.pdbx_strand_id
1 'polypeptide(L)'
;MSINSSKEKARGDLGHSKKFIKPEDYKQIEQFVSQGITDPNVISQKVPHSVRKIKTYINCIQKGIKNVFTIEEDILLAQKLKEGITSQSVLAKIIKTKIDWMIRNRIKIFHRYFGEINNIDVNKLIQKLHQNDTADIDLNDQEDITPKGFITDIGDYENTDNIEANTNGEDENRQTDMNFVENPIQFDEFEENNMSWSELNPDSYQEIF
;
A
#
# COMPACT_ATOMS: atom_id res chain seq x y z
N MET A 1 6.52 -15.29 59.90
CA MET A 1 5.76 -15.61 58.67
C MET A 1 6.12 -14.57 57.62
N SER A 2 6.88 -14.93 56.59
CA SER A 2 7.04 -14.12 55.37
C SER A 2 7.20 -15.08 54.20
N ILE A 3 6.14 -15.23 53.41
CA ILE A 3 6.12 -16.03 52.18
C ILE A 3 6.50 -15.07 51.05
N ASN A 4 7.75 -15.12 50.60
CA ASN A 4 8.16 -14.41 49.40
C ASN A 4 7.61 -15.16 48.18
N SER A 5 6.53 -14.61 47.62
CA SER A 5 5.91 -15.06 46.37
C SER A 5 6.76 -14.62 45.19
N SER A 6 7.66 -15.50 44.74
CA SER A 6 8.37 -15.36 43.46
C SER A 6 7.39 -15.63 42.32
N LYS A 7 6.67 -14.59 41.87
CA LYS A 7 5.99 -14.60 40.56
C LYS A 7 7.03 -14.35 39.47
N GLU A 8 7.84 -15.36 39.16
CA GLU A 8 8.53 -15.43 37.87
C GLU A 8 7.44 -15.58 36.79
N LYS A 9 7.04 -14.45 36.20
CA LYS A 9 6.27 -14.46 34.96
C LYS A 9 7.21 -14.97 33.87
N ALA A 10 7.17 -16.27 33.63
CA ALA A 10 7.63 -16.87 32.39
C ALA A 10 6.91 -16.18 31.23
N ARG A 11 7.55 -15.16 30.63
CA ARG A 11 7.15 -14.64 29.33
C ARG A 11 7.51 -15.75 28.34
N GLY A 12 6.57 -16.67 28.15
CA GLY A 12 6.67 -17.71 27.14
C GLY A 12 6.92 -17.04 25.80
N ASP A 13 8.18 -17.11 25.37
CA ASP A 13 8.61 -16.83 24.01
C ASP A 13 8.05 -17.96 23.15
N LEU A 14 6.73 -17.90 22.89
CA LEU A 14 6.14 -18.63 21.79
C LEU A 14 6.83 -18.06 20.56
N GLY A 15 7.88 -18.75 20.11
CA GLY A 15 8.82 -18.37 19.06
C GLY A 15 8.17 -18.18 17.70
N HIS A 16 7.22 -17.26 17.62
CA HIS A 16 6.58 -16.83 16.40
C HIS A 16 7.62 -16.08 15.60
N SER A 17 8.00 -16.69 14.47
CA SER A 17 9.05 -16.14 13.66
C SER A 17 8.68 -14.73 13.20
N LYS A 18 9.60 -13.77 13.39
CA LYS A 18 9.54 -12.46 12.72
C LYS A 18 9.63 -12.61 11.20
N LYS A 19 9.97 -13.81 10.71
CA LYS A 19 10.13 -14.17 9.30
C LYS A 19 8.84 -13.94 8.50
N PHE A 20 9.01 -13.69 7.21
CA PHE A 20 7.92 -13.59 6.25
C PHE A 20 7.22 -14.94 6.11
N ILE A 21 5.92 -14.92 5.78
CA ILE A 21 5.19 -16.15 5.43
C ILE A 21 5.77 -16.65 4.12
N LYS A 22 6.23 -17.90 4.12
CA LYS A 22 6.76 -18.53 2.92
C LYS A 22 5.61 -18.99 2.01
N PRO A 23 5.85 -19.23 0.71
CA PRO A 23 4.84 -19.74 -0.20
C PRO A 23 4.20 -21.05 0.30
N GLU A 24 4.97 -21.93 0.95
CA GLU A 24 4.47 -23.19 1.49
C GLU A 24 3.50 -22.97 2.66
N ASP A 25 3.86 -22.08 3.57
CA ASP A 25 3.00 -21.70 4.71
C ASP A 25 1.70 -21.03 4.22
N TYR A 26 1.79 -20.19 3.18
CA TYR A 26 0.62 -19.56 2.57
C TYR A 26 -0.34 -20.60 1.98
N LYS A 27 0.19 -21.58 1.24
CA LYS A 27 -0.61 -22.70 0.69
C LYS A 27 -1.30 -23.50 1.79
N GLN A 28 -0.63 -23.73 2.92
CA GLN A 28 -1.26 -24.39 4.07
C GLN A 28 -2.42 -23.58 4.63
N ILE A 29 -2.26 -22.26 4.80
CA ILE A 29 -3.34 -21.38 5.26
C ILE A 29 -4.52 -21.43 4.28
N GLU A 30 -4.26 -21.36 2.97
CA GLU A 30 -5.27 -21.47 1.93
C GLU A 30 -6.03 -22.81 1.98
N GLN A 31 -5.31 -23.91 2.22
CA GLN A 31 -5.90 -25.24 2.39
C GLN A 31 -6.82 -25.32 3.63
N PHE A 32 -6.42 -24.73 4.76
CA PHE A 32 -7.30 -24.68 5.94
C PHE A 32 -8.57 -23.87 5.67
N VAL A 33 -8.43 -22.71 5.00
CA VAL A 33 -9.57 -21.85 4.67
C VAL A 33 -10.53 -22.54 3.71
N SER A 34 -10.04 -23.28 2.71
CA SER A 34 -10.89 -24.04 1.78
C SER A 34 -11.62 -25.21 2.44
N GLN A 35 -11.09 -25.73 3.55
CA GLN A 35 -11.75 -26.73 4.41
C GLN A 35 -12.76 -26.10 5.38
N GLY A 36 -12.98 -24.78 5.33
CA GLY A 36 -13.88 -24.05 6.23
C GLY A 36 -13.27 -23.69 7.59
N ILE A 37 -11.99 -24.00 7.83
CA ILE A 37 -11.29 -23.64 9.06
C ILE A 37 -10.81 -22.19 8.92
N THR A 38 -11.48 -21.28 9.63
CA THR A 38 -11.21 -19.82 9.54
C THR A 38 -10.76 -19.20 10.86
N ASP A 39 -10.69 -19.97 11.96
CA ASP A 39 -10.17 -19.48 13.24
C ASP A 39 -8.64 -19.30 13.18
N PRO A 40 -8.12 -18.07 13.30
CA PRO A 40 -6.69 -17.80 13.24
C PRO A 40 -5.89 -18.51 14.35
N ASN A 41 -6.50 -18.77 15.51
CA ASN A 41 -5.82 -19.44 16.62
C ASN A 41 -5.53 -20.90 16.26
N VAL A 42 -6.52 -21.61 15.71
CA VAL A 42 -6.39 -23.00 15.27
C VAL A 42 -5.29 -23.13 14.20
N ILE A 43 -5.31 -22.24 13.20
CA ILE A 43 -4.30 -22.29 12.13
C ILE A 43 -2.90 -21.94 12.66
N SER A 44 -2.77 -21.00 13.59
CA SER A 44 -1.47 -20.62 14.17
C SER A 44 -0.79 -21.73 14.99
N GLN A 45 -1.55 -22.73 15.45
CA GLN A 45 -0.98 -23.92 16.10
C GLN A 45 -0.34 -24.89 15.10
N LYS A 46 -0.71 -24.79 13.81
CA LYS A 46 -0.24 -25.66 12.73
C LYS A 46 0.79 -24.98 11.83
N VAL A 47 0.64 -23.67 11.64
CA VAL A 47 1.52 -22.85 10.81
C VAL A 47 2.32 -21.91 11.73
N PRO A 48 3.67 -21.92 11.69
CA PRO A 48 4.54 -21.25 12.68
C PRO A 48 4.62 -19.72 12.52
N HIS A 49 3.46 -19.06 12.52
CA HIS A 49 3.30 -17.61 12.45
C HIS A 49 2.36 -17.11 13.54
N SER A 50 2.45 -15.83 13.88
CA SER A 50 1.58 -15.24 14.90
C SER A 50 0.13 -15.21 14.43
N VAL A 51 -0.81 -15.35 15.38
CA VAL A 51 -2.27 -15.25 15.17
C VAL A 51 -2.63 -13.99 14.36
N ARG A 52 -1.97 -12.86 14.65
CA ARG A 52 -2.17 -11.59 13.93
C ARG A 52 -1.83 -11.73 12.43
N LYS A 53 -0.68 -12.31 12.09
CA LYS A 53 -0.28 -12.53 10.69
C LYS A 53 -1.28 -13.46 10.01
N ILE A 54 -1.57 -14.60 10.63
CA ILE A 54 -2.54 -15.59 10.12
C ILE A 54 -3.90 -14.92 9.83
N LYS A 55 -4.44 -14.14 10.77
CA LYS A 55 -5.68 -13.38 10.59
C LYS A 55 -5.63 -12.46 9.37
N THR A 56 -4.54 -11.73 9.17
CA THR A 56 -4.37 -10.88 7.98
C THR A 56 -4.44 -11.68 6.68
N TYR A 57 -3.78 -12.85 6.63
CA TYR A 57 -3.76 -13.68 5.42
C TYR A 57 -5.10 -14.37 5.14
N ILE A 58 -5.81 -14.86 6.17
CA ILE A 58 -7.19 -15.36 6.04
C ILE A 58 -8.09 -14.27 5.43
N ASN A 59 -8.01 -13.05 5.97
CA ASN A 59 -8.78 -11.92 5.43
C ASN A 59 -8.42 -11.61 3.97
N CYS A 60 -7.16 -11.77 3.57
CA CYS A 60 -6.76 -11.59 2.17
C CYS A 60 -7.40 -12.66 1.28
N ILE A 61 -7.33 -13.92 1.69
CA ILE A 61 -7.90 -15.06 0.95
C ILE A 61 -9.41 -14.88 0.77
N GLN A 62 -10.13 -14.58 1.86
CA GLN A 62 -11.59 -14.38 1.83
C GLN A 62 -12.01 -13.20 0.95
N LYS A 63 -11.17 -12.17 0.84
CA LYS A 63 -11.43 -10.99 -0.02
C LYS A 63 -10.89 -11.16 -1.45
N GLY A 64 -10.26 -12.28 -1.78
CA GLY A 64 -9.62 -12.48 -3.08
C GLY A 64 -8.42 -11.56 -3.34
N ILE A 65 -7.80 -11.01 -2.29
CA ILE A 65 -6.64 -10.11 -2.38
C ILE A 65 -5.38 -10.94 -2.68
N LYS A 66 -4.74 -10.63 -3.81
CA LYS A 66 -3.53 -11.30 -4.29
C LYS A 66 -2.31 -10.37 -4.19
N ASN A 67 -1.15 -10.94 -3.87
CA ASN A 67 0.13 -10.21 -3.81
C ASN A 67 0.79 -9.98 -5.18
N VAL A 68 0.09 -10.30 -6.27
CA VAL A 68 0.54 -10.02 -7.63
C VAL A 68 -0.15 -8.74 -8.07
N PHE A 69 0.64 -7.76 -8.50
CA PHE A 69 0.13 -6.53 -9.09
C PHE A 69 -0.11 -6.74 -10.58
N THR A 70 -1.19 -6.17 -11.11
CA THR A 70 -1.42 -6.10 -12.55
C THR A 70 -0.79 -4.86 -13.15
N ILE A 71 -0.70 -4.80 -14.48
CA ILE A 71 -0.19 -3.62 -15.19
C ILE A 71 -1.01 -2.37 -14.83
N GLU A 72 -2.33 -2.48 -14.82
CA GLU A 72 -3.23 -1.36 -14.52
C GLU A 72 -3.05 -0.87 -13.08
N GLU A 73 -2.87 -1.78 -12.13
CA GLU A 73 -2.63 -1.43 -10.73
C GLU A 73 -1.31 -0.68 -10.55
N ASP A 74 -0.25 -1.09 -11.25
CA ASP A 74 1.03 -0.41 -11.19
C ASP A 74 1.01 0.95 -11.91
N ILE A 75 0.32 1.07 -13.05
CA ILE A 75 0.09 2.36 -13.72
C ILE A 75 -0.65 3.31 -12.78
N LEU A 76 -1.74 2.85 -12.16
CA LEU A 76 -2.53 3.63 -11.23
C LEU A 76 -1.70 4.03 -10.00
N LEU A 77 -0.91 3.11 -9.46
CA LEU A 77 0.00 3.39 -8.34
C LEU A 77 1.01 4.48 -8.73
N ALA A 78 1.65 4.37 -9.90
CA ALA A 78 2.60 5.35 -10.37
C ALA A 78 1.96 6.74 -10.56
N GLN A 79 0.76 6.80 -11.13
CA GLN A 79 -0.01 8.05 -11.26
C GLN A 79 -0.28 8.70 -9.90
N LYS A 80 -0.78 7.94 -8.92
CA LYS A 80 -1.09 8.48 -7.58
C LYS A 80 0.15 8.93 -6.82
N LEU A 81 1.28 8.25 -7.02
CA LEU A 81 2.55 8.67 -6.44
C LEU A 81 3.03 9.99 -7.07
N LYS A 82 2.87 10.20 -8.38
CA LYS A 82 3.18 11.47 -9.07
C LYS A 82 2.27 12.62 -8.64
N GLU A 83 1.02 12.33 -8.28
CA GLU A 83 0.10 13.30 -7.65
C GLU A 83 0.54 13.68 -6.21
N GLY A 84 1.62 13.09 -5.68
CA GLY A 84 2.15 13.36 -4.34
C GLY A 84 1.53 12.49 -3.23
N ILE A 85 0.67 11.53 -3.57
CA ILE A 85 0.05 10.65 -2.57
C ILE A 85 1.03 9.54 -2.18
N THR A 86 1.76 9.73 -1.08
CA THR A 86 2.80 8.79 -0.61
C THR A 86 2.33 7.85 0.51
N SER A 87 1.18 8.13 1.12
CA SER A 87 0.64 7.35 2.23
C SER A 87 0.10 5.99 1.77
N GLN A 88 0.72 4.91 2.23
CA GLN A 88 0.36 3.54 1.79
C GLN A 88 -1.07 3.15 2.16
N SER A 89 -1.56 3.60 3.32
CA SER A 89 -2.93 3.34 3.76
C SER A 89 -3.97 4.06 2.91
N VAL A 90 -3.63 5.23 2.37
CA VAL A 90 -4.50 5.96 1.43
C VAL A 90 -4.50 5.26 0.09
N LEU A 91 -3.32 4.90 -0.41
CA LEU A 91 -3.18 4.16 -1.66
C LEU A 91 -3.89 2.80 -1.63
N ALA A 92 -3.93 2.10 -0.49
CA ALA A 92 -4.66 0.83 -0.34
C ALA A 92 -6.19 1.01 -0.40
N LYS A 93 -6.71 2.18 -0.05
CA LYS A 93 -8.14 2.50 -0.23
C LYS A 93 -8.46 2.77 -1.70
N ILE A 94 -7.49 3.26 -2.47
CA ILE A 94 -7.62 3.51 -3.91
C ILE A 94 -7.50 2.17 -4.66
N ILE A 95 -6.42 1.42 -4.43
CA ILE A 95 -6.15 0.11 -5.02
C ILE A 95 -6.73 -0.96 -4.09
N LYS A 96 -8.06 -1.10 -4.10
CA LYS A 96 -8.85 -1.94 -3.16
C LYS A 96 -8.48 -3.42 -3.18
N THR A 97 -7.80 -3.88 -4.23
CA THR A 97 -7.29 -5.24 -4.44
C THR A 97 -5.96 -5.50 -3.73
N LYS A 98 -5.39 -4.50 -3.05
CA LYS A 98 -4.09 -4.56 -2.37
C LYS A 98 -4.20 -3.99 -0.96
N ILE A 99 -3.27 -4.39 -0.09
CA ILE A 99 -3.18 -3.90 1.29
C ILE A 99 -1.87 -3.15 1.52
N ASP A 100 -1.84 -2.32 2.57
CA ASP A 100 -0.76 -1.36 2.86
C ASP A 100 0.65 -1.93 2.71
N TRP A 101 0.91 -3.15 3.22
CA TRP A 101 2.25 -3.74 3.13
C TRP A 101 2.62 -4.18 1.71
N MET A 102 1.65 -4.58 0.89
CA MET A 102 1.87 -4.91 -0.52
C MET A 102 2.24 -3.65 -1.29
N ILE A 103 1.49 -2.57 -1.07
CA ILE A 103 1.77 -1.27 -1.68
C ILE A 103 3.11 -0.72 -1.23
N ARG A 104 3.43 -0.79 0.07
CA ARG A 104 4.74 -0.41 0.60
C ARG A 104 5.88 -1.15 -0.11
N ASN A 105 5.74 -2.47 -0.28
CA ASN A 105 6.75 -3.25 -0.97
C ASN A 105 6.86 -2.87 -2.45
N ARG A 106 5.74 -2.57 -3.11
CA ARG A 106 5.71 -2.13 -4.51
C ARG A 106 6.37 -0.76 -4.70
N ILE A 107 6.11 0.20 -3.83
CA ILE A 107 6.77 1.52 -3.84
C ILE A 107 8.29 1.38 -3.67
N LYS A 108 8.76 0.50 -2.77
CA LYS A 108 10.20 0.22 -2.63
C LYS A 108 10.82 -0.33 -3.92
N ILE A 109 10.07 -1.15 -4.65
CA ILE A 109 10.50 -1.65 -5.96
C ILE A 109 10.58 -0.51 -6.97
N PHE A 110 9.59 0.39 -6.99
CA PHE A 110 9.61 1.56 -7.89
C PHE A 110 10.84 2.43 -7.63
N HIS A 111 11.12 2.76 -6.36
CA HIS A 111 12.32 3.52 -6.01
C HIS A 111 13.62 2.83 -6.42
N ARG A 112 13.70 1.50 -6.25
CA ARG A 112 14.90 0.75 -6.62
C ARG A 112 15.20 0.81 -8.12
N TYR A 113 14.17 0.74 -8.97
CA TYR A 113 14.36 0.66 -10.42
C TYR A 113 14.33 2.01 -11.13
N PHE A 114 13.58 2.98 -10.60
CA PHE A 114 13.34 4.26 -11.27
C PHE A 114 13.86 5.47 -10.48
N GLY A 115 14.34 5.27 -9.26
CA GLY A 115 14.85 6.34 -8.40
C GLY A 115 13.73 7.22 -7.87
N GLU A 116 13.67 8.46 -8.36
CA GLU A 116 12.65 9.42 -7.95
C GLU A 116 11.30 9.11 -8.59
N ILE A 117 10.26 9.09 -7.74
CA ILE A 117 8.88 8.80 -8.14
C ILE A 117 8.36 9.72 -9.25
N ASN A 118 8.75 11.00 -9.21
CA ASN A 118 8.26 12.02 -10.13
C ASN A 118 8.65 11.70 -11.59
N ASN A 119 9.74 10.96 -11.78
CA ASN A 119 10.33 10.66 -13.08
C ASN A 119 10.03 9.23 -13.57
N ILE A 120 9.06 8.54 -12.97
CA ILE A 120 8.69 7.18 -13.41
C ILE A 120 8.10 7.24 -14.82
N ASP A 121 8.82 6.67 -15.79
CA ASP A 121 8.33 6.41 -17.14
C ASP A 121 7.48 5.13 -17.14
N VAL A 122 6.22 5.25 -17.54
CA VAL A 122 5.24 4.15 -17.52
C VAL A 122 5.67 3.01 -18.45
N ASN A 123 6.25 3.32 -19.60
CA ASN A 123 6.69 2.29 -20.56
C ASN A 123 7.83 1.46 -19.96
N LYS A 124 8.81 2.13 -19.35
CA LYS A 124 9.91 1.45 -18.63
C LYS A 124 9.41 0.66 -17.43
N LEU A 125 8.37 1.14 -16.75
CA LEU A 125 7.73 0.42 -15.65
C LEU A 125 7.19 -0.93 -16.11
N ILE A 126 6.38 -0.93 -17.17
CA ILE A 126 5.77 -2.14 -17.72
C ILE A 126 6.85 -3.10 -18.20
N GLN A 127 7.80 -2.60 -19.01
CA GLN A 127 8.91 -3.40 -19.52
C GLN A 127 9.84 -3.95 -18.44
N LYS A 128 9.83 -3.46 -17.20
CA LYS A 128 10.68 -3.99 -16.12
C LYS A 128 9.94 -4.90 -15.16
N LEU A 129 8.69 -4.57 -14.84
CA LEU A 129 7.93 -5.28 -13.82
C LEU A 129 7.00 -6.36 -14.38
N HIS A 130 6.66 -6.28 -15.66
CA HIS A 130 5.68 -7.12 -16.34
C HIS A 130 6.24 -7.80 -17.60
N GLN A 131 7.56 -8.04 -17.64
CA GLN A 131 8.25 -8.62 -18.80
C GLN A 131 7.62 -9.92 -19.32
N ASN A 132 7.18 -10.77 -18.39
CA ASN A 132 6.55 -12.05 -18.73
C ASN A 132 5.10 -11.90 -19.19
N ASP A 133 4.43 -10.80 -18.85
CA ASP A 133 3.05 -10.53 -19.26
C ASP A 133 3.02 -9.87 -20.66
N THR A 134 4.10 -9.20 -21.05
CA THR A 134 4.24 -8.49 -22.34
C THR A 134 4.87 -9.31 -23.46
N ALA A 135 5.37 -10.51 -23.17
CA ALA A 135 6.09 -11.33 -24.17
C ALA A 135 5.21 -11.72 -25.38
N ASP A 136 3.89 -11.66 -25.24
CA ASP A 136 2.92 -11.96 -26.30
C ASP A 136 2.27 -10.69 -26.90
N ILE A 137 2.69 -9.49 -26.48
CA ILE A 137 2.16 -8.22 -26.98
C ILE A 137 3.21 -7.64 -27.94
N ASP A 138 2.96 -7.77 -29.25
CA ASP A 138 3.81 -7.15 -30.27
C ASP A 138 3.66 -5.62 -30.20
N LEU A 139 4.58 -4.97 -29.48
CA LEU A 139 4.59 -3.53 -29.23
C LEU A 139 4.87 -2.70 -30.50
N ASN A 140 5.04 -3.33 -31.67
CA ASN A 140 5.18 -2.64 -32.95
C ASN A 140 3.84 -2.18 -33.55
N ASP A 141 2.70 -2.68 -33.06
CA ASP A 141 1.37 -2.22 -33.46
C ASP A 141 0.84 -1.15 -32.49
N GLN A 142 1.64 -0.09 -32.24
CA GLN A 142 1.12 1.13 -31.63
C GLN A 142 0.27 1.90 -32.66
N GLU A 143 -0.90 1.37 -33.00
CA GLU A 143 -2.02 2.24 -33.37
C GLU A 143 -2.58 2.88 -32.09
N ASP A 144 -2.79 4.19 -32.14
CA ASP A 144 -3.28 5.05 -31.07
C ASP A 144 -4.32 4.36 -30.16
N ILE A 145 -3.86 3.91 -28.99
CA ILE A 145 -4.74 3.46 -27.90
C ILE A 145 -5.33 4.71 -27.24
N THR A 146 -6.14 5.45 -27.99
CA THR A 146 -7.18 6.28 -27.40
C THR A 146 -8.13 5.33 -26.66
N PRO A 147 -8.41 5.55 -25.36
CA PRO A 147 -9.34 4.69 -24.63
C PRO A 147 -10.74 4.79 -25.26
N LYS A 148 -11.07 3.83 -26.13
CA LYS A 148 -12.43 3.59 -26.62
C LYS A 148 -13.30 3.18 -25.44
N GLY A 149 -13.89 4.16 -24.74
CA GLY A 149 -14.77 3.88 -23.63
C GLY A 149 -15.18 5.05 -22.74
N PHE A 150 -14.71 6.27 -22.97
CA PHE A 150 -15.33 7.44 -22.33
C PHE A 150 -16.50 7.91 -23.20
N ILE A 151 -17.68 7.38 -22.92
CA ILE A 151 -18.95 7.93 -23.42
C ILE A 151 -19.09 9.32 -22.80
N THR A 152 -18.67 10.36 -23.51
CA THR A 152 -19.17 11.71 -23.27
C THR A 152 -20.52 11.83 -23.96
N ASP A 153 -21.54 11.18 -23.40
CA ASP A 153 -22.93 11.59 -23.63
C ASP A 153 -23.16 12.87 -22.81
N ILE A 154 -22.56 13.96 -23.28
CA ILE A 154 -23.03 15.30 -22.97
C ILE A 154 -24.19 15.50 -23.95
N GLY A 155 -25.36 15.03 -23.53
CA GLY A 155 -26.61 15.35 -24.19
C GLY A 155 -26.86 16.84 -24.05
N ASP A 156 -26.97 17.51 -25.19
CA ASP A 156 -27.43 18.88 -25.32
C ASP A 156 -28.82 19.02 -24.68
N TYR A 157 -28.87 19.49 -23.43
CA TYR A 157 -30.11 19.94 -22.82
C TYR A 157 -30.33 21.39 -23.20
N GLU A 158 -31.16 21.56 -24.22
CA GLU A 158 -31.81 22.83 -24.54
C GLU A 158 -32.66 23.29 -23.33
N ASN A 159 -32.24 24.43 -22.80
CA ASN A 159 -32.99 25.52 -22.19
C ASN A 159 -34.54 25.44 -22.31
N THR A 160 -35.26 25.44 -21.18
CA THR A 160 -36.53 26.19 -21.03
C THR A 160 -36.77 26.60 -19.56
N ASP A 161 -36.89 27.92 -19.39
CA ASP A 161 -37.92 28.65 -18.64
C ASP A 161 -38.09 28.57 -17.11
N ASN A 162 -37.96 29.76 -16.52
CA ASN A 162 -38.86 30.40 -15.55
C ASN A 162 -39.25 29.64 -14.28
N ILE A 163 -38.64 30.02 -13.14
CA ILE A 163 -39.40 30.24 -11.91
C ILE A 163 -38.95 31.54 -11.23
N GLU A 164 -39.93 32.40 -11.02
CA GLU A 164 -39.89 33.70 -10.39
C GLU A 164 -39.53 33.65 -8.89
N ALA A 165 -39.23 34.85 -8.40
CA ALA A 165 -38.89 35.21 -7.04
C ALA A 165 -39.70 34.54 -5.92
N ASN A 166 -39.02 34.25 -4.80
CA ASN A 166 -39.61 34.54 -3.51
C ASN A 166 -38.56 35.00 -2.49
N THR A 167 -38.90 36.11 -1.86
CA THR A 167 -38.17 36.87 -0.84
C THR A 167 -38.44 36.32 0.57
N ASN A 168 -37.49 36.58 1.48
CA ASN A 168 -37.64 36.84 2.94
C ASN A 168 -36.96 35.86 3.91
N GLY A 169 -36.37 36.49 4.95
CA GLY A 169 -35.97 35.90 6.23
C GLY A 169 -34.45 35.81 6.37
N GLU A 170 -33.76 36.73 7.05
CA GLU A 170 -33.54 36.71 8.52
C GLU A 170 -32.81 35.39 8.92
N ASP A 171 -31.69 35.35 9.62
CA ASP A 171 -31.07 36.28 10.54
C ASP A 171 -29.71 35.68 10.99
N GLU A 172 -28.96 36.43 11.80
CA GLU A 172 -27.96 35.93 12.76
C GLU A 172 -26.56 35.49 12.26
N ASN A 173 -25.72 36.51 12.06
CA ASN A 173 -24.61 36.83 12.96
C ASN A 173 -24.00 35.65 13.79
N ARG A 174 -22.96 35.01 13.25
CA ARG A 174 -21.96 34.30 14.06
C ARG A 174 -20.54 34.71 13.67
N GLN A 175 -20.10 35.83 14.23
CA GLN A 175 -18.69 36.05 14.52
C GLN A 175 -18.19 34.92 15.44
N THR A 176 -17.30 34.09 14.93
CA THR A 176 -16.45 33.24 15.77
C THR A 176 -15.02 33.68 15.54
N ASP A 177 -14.51 34.46 16.49
CA ASP A 177 -13.11 34.79 16.65
C ASP A 177 -12.33 33.50 16.97
N MET A 178 -11.86 32.83 15.93
CA MET A 178 -10.86 31.79 16.06
C MET A 178 -9.49 32.47 16.12
N ASN A 179 -9.09 32.83 17.34
CA ASN A 179 -7.71 33.18 17.68
C ASN A 179 -6.80 32.01 17.30
N PHE A 180 -6.20 32.10 16.12
CA PHE A 180 -5.18 31.18 15.64
C PHE A 180 -3.88 31.52 16.37
N VAL A 181 -3.62 30.80 17.47
CA VAL A 181 -2.35 30.87 18.19
C VAL A 181 -1.31 30.14 17.34
N GLU A 182 -0.59 30.90 16.52
CA GLU A 182 0.64 30.45 15.87
C GLU A 182 1.70 30.23 16.96
N ASN A 183 1.82 28.98 17.42
CA ASN A 183 3.04 28.52 18.08
C ASN A 183 3.98 28.00 16.99
N PRO A 184 5.04 28.74 16.62
CA PRO A 184 6.08 28.21 15.74
C PRO A 184 6.77 27.05 16.46
N ILE A 185 6.60 25.85 15.92
CA ILE A 185 7.39 24.69 16.31
C ILE A 185 8.82 25.00 15.86
N GLN A 186 9.69 25.30 16.82
CA GLN A 186 11.13 25.35 16.59
C GLN A 186 11.59 23.93 16.26
N PHE A 187 11.93 23.72 14.99
CA PHE A 187 12.69 22.55 14.57
C PHE A 187 14.12 22.78 15.02
N ASP A 188 14.53 22.07 16.08
CA ASP A 188 15.93 21.95 16.43
C ASP A 188 16.68 21.34 15.24
N GLU A 189 17.76 22.02 14.86
CA GLU A 189 18.72 21.67 13.82
C GLU A 189 19.14 20.20 13.98
N PHE A 190 18.65 19.34 13.09
CA PHE A 190 19.17 18.00 12.95
C PHE A 190 20.50 18.11 12.21
N GLU A 191 21.60 18.05 12.96
CA GLU A 191 22.95 18.00 12.41
C GLU A 191 23.04 16.86 11.37
N GLU A 192 23.21 17.26 10.11
CA GLU A 192 23.55 16.37 9.00
C GLU A 192 24.93 15.76 9.25
N ASN A 193 24.96 14.58 9.87
CA ASN A 193 26.11 13.70 9.79
C ASN A 193 26.25 13.23 8.33
N ASN A 194 27.02 14.00 7.56
CA ASN A 194 27.58 13.63 6.26
C ASN A 194 28.46 12.38 6.41
N MET A 195 27.83 11.20 6.44
CA MET A 195 28.53 9.94 6.29
C MET A 195 28.71 9.69 4.79
N SER A 196 29.94 9.94 4.32
CA SER A 196 30.35 9.71 2.93
C SER A 196 30.14 8.25 2.54
N TRP A 197 29.36 8.01 1.48
CA TRP A 197 29.08 6.68 0.93
C TRP A 197 30.25 6.05 0.16
N SER A 198 31.43 6.66 0.19
CA SER A 198 32.61 6.21 -0.57
C SER A 198 33.41 5.05 0.07
N GLU A 199 32.97 4.50 1.21
CA GLU A 199 33.74 3.46 1.93
C GLU A 199 33.20 2.02 1.83
N LEU A 200 32.17 1.77 1.01
CA LEU A 200 31.72 0.40 0.76
C LEU A 200 32.51 -0.24 -0.38
N ASN A 201 33.66 -0.84 -0.04
CA ASN A 201 34.45 -1.69 -0.93
C ASN A 201 33.64 -2.93 -1.37
N PRO A 202 33.39 -3.13 -2.68
CA PRO A 202 32.62 -4.26 -3.20
C PRO A 202 33.38 -5.60 -3.27
N ASP A 203 34.67 -5.63 -2.92
CA ASP A 203 35.56 -6.78 -3.22
C ASP A 203 35.67 -7.86 -2.12
N SER A 204 34.82 -7.88 -1.08
CA SER A 204 34.97 -8.84 0.04
C SER A 204 34.08 -10.09 -0.02
N TYR A 205 33.36 -10.36 -1.11
CA TYR A 205 32.60 -11.60 -1.27
C TYR A 205 33.25 -12.54 -2.29
N GLN A 206 34.41 -13.09 -1.92
CA GLN A 206 34.87 -14.37 -2.44
C GLN A 206 35.14 -15.32 -1.27
N GLU A 207 34.71 -16.56 -1.46
CA GLU A 207 35.03 -17.77 -0.68
C GLU A 207 34.27 -18.00 0.63
N ILE A 208 33.08 -18.60 0.51
CA ILE A 208 32.73 -19.75 1.37
C ILE A 208 32.12 -20.83 0.45
N PHE A 209 32.92 -21.85 0.14
CA PHE A 209 32.47 -23.18 -0.25
C PHE A 209 32.00 -23.95 0.99
#